data_AF-A0A0F8FY96-F1
#
_entry.id   AF-A0A0F8FY96-F1
#
_cell.length_a   1.000
_cell.length_b   1.000
_cell.length_c   1.000
_cell.angle_alpha   90.00
_cell.angle_beta   90.00
_cell.angle_gamma   90.00
#
_symmetry.space_group_name_H-M   'P 1'
#
loop_
_entity.id
_entity.type
_entity.pdbx_description
1 polymer ?
#
loop_
_entity_poly.entity_id
_entity_poly.type
_entity_poly.pdbx_seq_one_letter_code
_entity_poly.pdbx_strand_id
1 'polypeptide(L)'
;MNSIDTPADSTHISVEEWVDAPSNTIYLRHVGGEPIYTKDLKINVNIDGETHVYSSANISENLGGKSFWELADVIEINTSKEWGRSVPDEDNVDVKLIDTESREVLPKCRISFSP
;
A
#
# COMPACT_ATOMS: atom_id res chain seq x y z
N MET A 1 8.21 -7.94 -40.52
CA MET A 1 7.48 -8.23 -39.27
C MET A 1 7.91 -7.17 -38.29
N ASN A 2 7.06 -6.17 -38.05
CA ASN A 2 7.35 -5.15 -37.05
C ASN A 2 6.86 -5.72 -35.72
N SER A 3 7.79 -6.06 -34.84
CA SER A 3 7.46 -6.35 -33.44
C SER A 3 6.91 -5.07 -32.84
N ILE A 4 5.62 -5.08 -32.53
CA ILE A 4 5.03 -4.07 -31.67
C ILE A 4 5.51 -4.44 -30.28
N ASP A 5 6.49 -3.69 -29.77
CA ASP A 5 6.73 -3.56 -28.34
C ASP A 5 5.44 -2.97 -27.76
N THR A 6 4.50 -3.85 -27.39
CA THR A 6 3.36 -3.43 -26.59
C THR A 6 3.96 -2.96 -25.27
N PRO A 7 3.87 -1.67 -24.90
CA PRO A 7 4.26 -1.27 -23.56
C PRO A 7 3.51 -2.18 -22.59
N ALA A 8 4.20 -2.72 -21.58
CA ALA A 8 3.53 -3.43 -20.50
C ALA A 8 2.37 -2.52 -20.04
N ASP A 9 1.14 -3.02 -20.10
CA ASP A 9 -0.02 -2.38 -19.47
C ASP A 9 0.30 -2.35 -17.97
N SER A 10 1.01 -1.32 -17.53
CA SER A 10 1.29 -1.09 -16.12
C SER A 10 -0.04 -0.85 -15.44
N THR A 11 -0.24 -1.49 -14.29
CA THR A 11 -1.50 -1.38 -13.54
C THR A 11 -1.87 0.09 -13.35
N HIS A 12 -2.99 0.50 -13.95
CA HIS A 12 -3.45 1.87 -13.88
C HIS A 12 -4.20 2.06 -12.57
N ILE A 13 -3.46 2.27 -11.47
CA ILE A 13 -4.03 2.54 -10.14
C ILE A 13 -3.59 3.91 -9.62
N SER A 14 -4.49 4.56 -8.89
CA SER A 14 -4.21 5.75 -8.10
C SER A 14 -4.38 5.43 -6.62
N VAL A 15 -3.31 5.65 -5.85
CA VAL A 15 -3.27 5.39 -4.41
C VAL A 15 -2.89 6.66 -3.68
N GLU A 16 -3.61 6.96 -2.60
CA GLU A 16 -3.19 7.94 -1.61
C GLU A 16 -2.64 7.26 -0.37
N GLU A 17 -1.58 7.84 0.17
CA GLU A 17 -0.93 7.40 1.40
C GLU A 17 -0.91 8.57 2.38
N TRP A 18 -1.23 8.33 3.64
CA TRP A 18 -0.91 9.26 4.72
C TRP A 18 -0.55 8.51 6.00
N VAL A 19 0.19 9.17 6.87
CA VAL A 19 0.67 8.61 8.13
C VAL A 19 0.13 9.45 9.28
N ASP A 20 -0.56 8.81 10.21
CA ASP A 20 -0.94 9.39 11.49
C ASP A 20 0.05 8.91 12.56
N ALA A 21 1.16 9.64 12.68
CA ALA A 21 2.22 9.37 13.64
C ALA A 21 1.70 9.28 15.09
N PRO A 22 0.85 10.20 15.59
CA PRO A 22 0.23 10.09 16.92
C PRO A 22 -0.48 8.76 17.21
N SER A 23 -1.16 8.17 16.22
CA SER A 23 -1.84 6.88 16.38
C SER A 23 -1.02 5.66 15.93
N ASN A 24 0.20 5.89 15.40
CA ASN A 24 1.07 4.89 14.78
C ASN A 24 0.40 4.16 13.60
N THR A 25 -0.46 4.86 12.85
CA THR A 25 -1.28 4.26 11.79
C THR A 25 -0.90 4.79 10.42
N ILE A 26 -0.68 3.88 9.47
CA ILE A 26 -0.47 4.17 8.06
C ILE A 26 -1.78 3.87 7.34
N TYR A 27 -2.17 4.76 6.45
CA TYR A 27 -3.37 4.61 5.64
C TYR A 27 -3.01 4.57 4.17
N LEU A 28 -3.63 3.63 3.45
CA LEU A 28 -3.55 3.53 2.00
C LEU A 28 -4.97 3.48 1.45
N ARG A 29 -5.34 4.47 0.64
CA ARG A 29 -6.66 4.56 0.02
C ARG A 29 -6.56 4.36 -1.48
N HIS A 30 -7.37 3.44 -2.01
CA HIS A 30 -7.60 3.36 -3.45
C HIS A 30 -8.49 4.52 -3.87
N VAL A 31 -8.00 5.37 -4.77
CA VAL A 31 -8.73 6.58 -5.21
C VAL A 31 -9.12 6.56 -6.68
N GLY A 32 -8.79 5.49 -7.41
CA GLY A 32 -9.19 5.34 -8.79
C GLY A 32 -8.31 4.36 -9.57
N GLY A 33 -8.75 4.06 -10.78
CA GLY A 33 -8.09 3.07 -11.62
C GLY A 33 -8.62 1.65 -11.40
N GLU A 34 -7.80 0.66 -11.72
CA GLU A 34 -8.19 -0.75 -11.70
C GLU A 34 -8.21 -1.32 -10.27
N PRO A 35 -9.20 -2.19 -9.95
CA PRO A 35 -9.19 -2.95 -8.71
C PRO A 35 -8.06 -3.98 -8.73
N ILE A 36 -7.46 -4.24 -7.56
CA ILE A 36 -6.37 -5.21 -7.43
C ILE A 36 -6.84 -6.36 -6.54
N TYR A 37 -6.55 -7.60 -6.95
CA TYR A 37 -6.82 -8.76 -6.12
C TYR A 37 -6.00 -8.69 -4.84
N THR A 38 -6.66 -8.83 -3.68
CA THR A 38 -5.99 -8.79 -2.38
C THR A 38 -4.96 -9.90 -2.23
N LYS A 39 -5.21 -11.07 -2.83
CA LYS A 39 -4.25 -12.20 -2.88
C LYS A 39 -2.92 -11.84 -3.56
N ASP A 40 -2.95 -10.89 -4.49
CA ASP A 40 -1.79 -10.50 -5.28
C ASP A 40 -1.13 -9.24 -4.70
N LEU A 41 -1.70 -8.64 -3.66
CA LEU A 41 -1.17 -7.43 -3.02
C LEU A 41 -0.22 -7.77 -1.86
N LYS A 42 0.90 -7.04 -1.79
CA LYS A 42 1.80 -7.05 -0.63
C LYS A 42 2.22 -5.63 -0.31
N ILE A 43 2.31 -5.30 0.98
CA ILE A 43 2.84 -4.02 1.42
C ILE A 43 4.11 -4.26 2.22
N ASN A 44 5.21 -3.64 1.81
CA ASN A 44 6.41 -3.53 2.62
C ASN A 44 6.40 -2.16 3.30
N VAL A 45 6.56 -2.14 4.62
CA VAL A 45 6.68 -0.89 5.40
C VAL A 45 8.07 -0.86 6.02
N ASN A 46 8.86 0.13 5.66
CA ASN A 46 10.13 0.42 6.31
C ASN A 46 9.89 1.47 7.41
N ILE A 47 10.30 1.17 8.63
CA ILE A 47 10.24 2.07 9.79
C ILE A 47 11.65 2.14 10.37
N ASP A 48 12.25 3.33 10.39
CA ASP A 48 13.61 3.55 10.91
C ASP A 48 14.67 2.59 10.31
N GLY A 49 14.53 2.24 9.03
CA GLY A 49 15.44 1.34 8.31
C GLY A 49 15.09 -0.14 8.40
N GLU A 50 14.20 -0.57 9.31
CA GLU A 50 13.73 -1.95 9.40
C GLU A 50 12.49 -2.18 8.52
N THR A 51 12.52 -3.22 7.69
CA THR A 51 11.41 -3.53 6.78
C THR A 51 10.52 -4.62 7.34
N HIS A 52 9.23 -4.32 7.45
CA HIS A 52 8.16 -5.23 7.81
C HIS A 52 7.29 -5.55 6.60
N VAL A 53 6.72 -6.75 6.58
CA VAL A 53 5.84 -7.21 5.51
C VAL A 53 4.42 -7.31 6.05
N TYR A 54 3.50 -6.62 5.40
CA TYR A 54 2.06 -6.80 5.56
C TYR A 54 1.55 -7.68 4.41
N SER A 55 1.14 -8.89 4.75
CA SER A 55 0.85 -9.94 3.77
C SER A 55 -0.53 -9.75 3.10
N SER A 56 -0.76 -10.43 1.99
CA SER A 56 -2.07 -10.48 1.32
C SER A 56 -3.19 -10.97 2.24
N ALA A 57 -2.89 -11.89 3.17
CA ALA A 57 -3.83 -12.36 4.17
C ALA A 57 -4.23 -11.24 5.14
N ASN A 58 -3.24 -10.47 5.65
CA ASN A 58 -3.53 -9.34 6.53
C ASN A 58 -4.31 -8.23 5.79
N ILE A 59 -3.97 -7.97 4.52
CA ILE A 59 -4.69 -7.02 3.67
C ILE A 59 -6.15 -7.44 3.50
N SER A 60 -6.39 -8.71 3.16
CA SER A 60 -7.76 -9.21 3.01
C SER A 60 -8.55 -9.11 4.31
N GLU A 61 -7.95 -9.47 5.45
CA GLU A 61 -8.58 -9.33 6.77
C GLU A 61 -8.90 -7.87 7.11
N ASN A 62 -7.96 -6.95 6.86
CA ASN A 62 -8.12 -5.52 7.07
C ASN A 62 -9.33 -4.97 6.29
N LEU A 63 -9.51 -5.46 5.06
CA LEU A 63 -10.61 -5.11 4.17
C LEU A 63 -11.90 -5.92 4.42
N GLY A 64 -12.01 -6.62 5.56
CA GLY A 64 -13.20 -7.40 5.91
C GLY A 64 -13.39 -8.68 5.08
N GLY A 65 -12.31 -9.30 4.63
CA GLY A 65 -12.29 -10.51 3.83
C GLY A 65 -12.51 -10.29 2.33
N LYS A 66 -12.43 -9.04 1.86
CA LYS A 66 -12.57 -8.72 0.43
C LYS A 66 -11.50 -9.41 -0.41
N SER A 67 -11.91 -9.84 -1.61
CA SER A 67 -11.01 -10.39 -2.63
C SER A 67 -10.33 -9.31 -3.49
N PHE A 68 -10.81 -8.08 -3.41
CA PHE A 68 -10.32 -6.94 -4.16
C PHE A 68 -10.10 -5.74 -3.24
N TRP A 69 -9.08 -4.95 -3.57
CA TRP A 69 -8.90 -3.59 -3.10
C TRP A 69 -9.30 -2.65 -4.24
N GLU A 70 -10.38 -1.90 -4.03
CA GLU A 70 -11.08 -1.13 -5.06
C GLU A 70 -11.42 0.29 -4.57
N LEU A 71 -12.00 1.11 -5.45
CA LEU A 71 -12.26 2.52 -5.19
C LEU A 71 -12.89 2.78 -3.81
N ALA A 72 -12.28 3.72 -3.08
CA ALA A 72 -12.61 4.15 -1.73
C ALA A 72 -12.32 3.15 -0.60
N ASP A 73 -11.83 1.95 -0.89
CA ASP A 73 -11.31 1.06 0.14
C ASP A 73 -10.04 1.63 0.78
N VAL A 74 -9.96 1.50 2.10
CA VAL A 74 -8.84 1.98 2.91
C VAL A 74 -8.23 0.79 3.63
N ILE A 75 -6.92 0.62 3.49
CA ILE A 75 -6.12 -0.28 4.30
C ILE A 75 -5.54 0.54 5.46
N GLU A 76 -5.81 0.12 6.69
CA GLU A 76 -5.36 0.80 7.92
C GLU A 76 -4.35 -0.06 8.68
N ILE A 77 -3.07 0.30 8.63
CA ILE A 77 -1.99 -0.49 9.26
C ILE A 77 -1.56 0.19 10.55
N ASN A 78 -1.97 -0.36 11.70
CA ASN A 78 -1.45 0.08 12.98
C ASN A 78 -0.11 -0.60 13.29
N THR A 79 0.98 0.11 13.02
CA THR A 79 2.35 -0.41 13.12
C THR A 79 2.72 -0.92 14.53
N SER A 80 2.12 -0.32 15.56
CA SER A 80 2.34 -0.73 16.96
C SER A 80 1.66 -2.07 17.27
N LYS A 81 0.48 -2.33 16.71
CA LYS A 81 -0.23 -3.60 16.86
C LYS A 81 0.38 -4.71 16.02
N GLU A 82 0.76 -4.40 14.78
CA GLU A 82 1.29 -5.40 13.85
C GLU A 82 2.73 -5.80 14.18
N TRP A 83 3.57 -4.83 14.57
CA TRP A 83 5.03 -5.03 14.70
C TRP A 83 5.64 -4.51 15.99
N GLY A 84 4.85 -3.94 16.91
CA GLY A 84 5.39 -3.35 18.13
C GLY A 84 6.26 -2.11 17.88
N ARG A 85 6.08 -1.44 16.72
CA ARG A 85 6.84 -0.25 16.33
C ARG A 85 6.01 1.02 16.50
N SER A 86 6.66 2.07 16.99
CA SER A 86 6.09 3.42 17.00
C SER A 86 6.55 4.18 15.77
N VAL A 87 5.74 5.13 15.32
CA VAL A 87 6.06 6.03 14.22
C VAL A 87 6.22 7.43 14.83
N PRO A 88 7.45 7.85 15.17
CA PRO A 88 7.67 9.15 15.81
C PRO A 88 7.44 10.32 14.85
N ASP A 89 7.64 10.08 13.55
CA ASP A 89 7.52 11.06 12.47
C ASP A 89 7.13 10.33 11.17
N GLU A 90 6.34 10.99 10.30
CA GLU A 90 5.93 10.44 9.00
C GLU A 90 7.10 10.22 8.04
N ASP A 91 8.16 11.03 8.16
CA ASP A 91 9.35 10.96 7.30
C ASP A 91 10.17 9.69 7.54
N ASN A 92 10.01 9.04 8.69
CA ASN A 92 10.71 7.80 9.04
C ASN A 92 10.03 6.54 8.47
N VAL A 93 8.95 6.71 7.72
CA VAL A 93 8.17 5.61 7.15
C VAL A 93 8.29 5.64 5.63
N ASP A 94 8.74 4.54 5.02
CA ASP A 94 8.64 4.30 3.57
C ASP A 94 7.75 3.09 3.31
N VAL A 95 6.72 3.27 2.47
CA VAL A 95 5.77 2.20 2.15
C VAL A 95 5.92 1.82 0.69
N LYS A 96 6.06 0.53 0.41
CA LYS A 96 6.05 0.00 -0.96
C LYS A 96 4.86 -0.91 -1.12
N LEU A 97 3.92 -0.47 -1.94
CA LEU A 97 2.80 -1.25 -2.39
C LEU A 97 3.25 -2.08 -3.61
N ILE A 98 3.09 -3.38 -3.55
CA ILE A 98 3.63 -4.32 -4.54
C ILE A 98 2.49 -5.17 -5.06
N ASP A 99 2.29 -5.16 -6.38
CA ASP A 99 1.54 -6.19 -7.06
C ASP A 99 2.48 -7.37 -7.34
N THR A 100 2.17 -8.51 -6.76
CA THR A 100 2.98 -9.72 -6.85
C THR A 100 2.73 -10.52 -8.13
N GLU A 101 1.60 -10.29 -8.82
CA GLU A 101 1.32 -10.89 -10.13
C GLU A 101 2.20 -10.26 -11.20
N SER A 102 2.12 -8.93 -11.35
CA SER A 102 2.94 -8.16 -12.30
C SER A 102 4.38 -7.94 -11.81
N ARG A 103 4.65 -8.10 -10.51
CA ARG A 103 5.92 -7.79 -9.83
C ARG A 103 6.28 -6.31 -9.87
N GLU A 104 5.29 -5.45 -10.03
CA GLU A 104 5.46 -4.00 -10.07
C GLU A 104 5.31 -3.37 -8.68
N VAL A 105 6.03 -2.28 -8.44
CA VAL A 105 5.78 -1.39 -7.31
C VAL A 105 4.76 -0.37 -7.77
N LEU A 106 3.59 -0.38 -7.15
CA LEU A 106 2.48 0.47 -7.53
C LEU A 106 2.75 1.92 -7.09
N PRO A 107 2.47 2.90 -7.97
CA PRO A 107 2.65 4.30 -7.64
C PRO A 107 1.67 4.73 -6.55
N LYS A 108 2.11 5.66 -5.70
CA LYS A 108 1.30 6.26 -4.65
C LYS A 108 1.63 7.75 -4.52
N CYS A 109 0.63 8.52 -4.09
CA CYS A 109 0.80 9.92 -3.73
C CYS A 109 0.77 10.03 -2.20
N ARG A 110 1.86 10.49 -1.58
CA ARG A 110 1.88 10.78 -0.15
C ARG A 110 1.24 12.14 0.11
N ILE A 111 0.29 12.16 1.04
CA ILE A 111 -0.40 13.35 1.52
C ILE A 111 0.10 13.61 2.93
N SER A 112 0.73 14.77 3.13
CA SER A 112 1.08 15.29 4.45
C SER A 112 0.04 16.30 4.89
N PHE A 113 -0.43 16.16 6.12
CA PHE A 113 -1.30 17.16 6.74
C PHE A 113 -0.41 18.11 7.54
N SER A 114 0.02 19.20 6.91
CA SER A 114 0.64 20.29 7.68
C SER A 114 -0.38 20.86 8.68
N PRO A 115 -0.01 21.08 9.95
CA PRO A 115 -0.86 21.75 10.93
C PRO A 115 -1.15 23.21 10.58
#